data_AF-A0A0Q9LMV7-F1
#
_entry.id   AF-A0A0Q9LMV7-F1
#
_cell.length_a   1.000
_cell.length_b   1.000
_cell.length_c   1.000
_cell.angle_alpha   90.00
_cell.angle_beta   90.00
_cell.angle_gamma   90.00
#
_symmetry.space_group_name_H-M   'P 1'
#
loop_
_entity.id
_entity.type
_entity.pdbx_description
1 polymer ?
#
loop_
_entity_poly.entity_id
_entity_poly.type
_entity_poly.pdbx_seq_one_letter_code
_entity_poly.pdbx_strand_id
1 'polypeptide(L)'
;MKPQAKIPGAMLALFAFVLTVLLGIGGAAAVALWQQSATATMTVSAGTNWGPLITLACTNSVNEKTATLTVSAAQTPTTLTMAARRADGTYGPTEYPAGTGTGPITLTELSPIVVANAGATPLTVRVTATFADLEKSIAEWSFTIAGGGKVKCTP
;
A
#
# COMPACT_ATOMS: atom_id res chain seq x y z
N MET A 1 -12.36 -40.57 -51.57
CA MET A 1 -11.57 -39.34 -51.35
C MET A 1 -12.27 -38.21 -52.10
N LYS A 2 -12.84 -37.22 -51.41
CA LYS A 2 -13.45 -36.03 -52.03
C LYS A 2 -12.48 -34.85 -51.90
N PRO A 3 -12.15 -34.13 -52.99
CA PRO A 3 -11.26 -32.97 -52.90
C PRO A 3 -12.01 -31.80 -52.26
N GLN A 4 -11.44 -31.22 -51.20
CA GLN A 4 -11.89 -29.96 -50.62
C GLN A 4 -11.62 -28.85 -51.62
N ALA A 5 -12.66 -28.06 -51.90
CA ALA A 5 -12.63 -26.96 -52.85
C ALA A 5 -11.55 -25.94 -52.46
N LYS A 6 -10.66 -25.64 -53.41
CA LYS A 6 -9.76 -24.48 -53.34
C LYS A 6 -10.62 -23.23 -53.31
N ILE A 7 -10.79 -22.61 -52.15
CA ILE A 7 -11.46 -21.31 -52.01
C ILE A 7 -10.52 -20.24 -52.60
N PRO A 8 -10.83 -19.66 -53.78
CA PRO A 8 -9.99 -18.65 -54.39
C PRO A 8 -10.22 -17.34 -53.62
N GLY A 9 -9.21 -16.87 -52.90
CA GLY A 9 -9.28 -15.58 -52.18
C GLY A 9 -8.67 -15.58 -50.78
N ALA A 10 -8.44 -16.75 -50.18
CA ALA A 10 -7.79 -16.84 -48.86
C ALA A 10 -6.36 -16.25 -48.86
N MET A 11 -5.66 -16.36 -49.99
CA MET A 11 -4.31 -15.80 -50.14
C MET A 11 -4.32 -14.26 -50.22
N LEU A 12 -5.33 -13.67 -50.87
CA LEU A 12 -5.46 -12.20 -50.97
C LEU A 12 -5.77 -11.55 -49.63
N ALA A 13 -6.57 -12.19 -48.79
CA ALA A 13 -6.85 -11.72 -47.43
C ALA A 13 -5.59 -11.73 -46.54
N LEU A 14 -4.74 -12.75 -46.71
CA LEU A 14 -3.46 -12.86 -45.99
C LEU A 14 -2.48 -11.77 -46.43
N PHE A 15 -2.38 -11.49 -47.73
CA PHE A 15 -1.55 -10.40 -48.23
C PHE A 15 -2.05 -9.03 -47.80
N ALA A 16 -3.37 -8.78 -47.81
CA ALA A 16 -3.94 -7.51 -47.34
C ALA A 16 -3.70 -7.27 -45.84
N PHE A 17 -3.78 -8.33 -45.01
CA PHE A 17 -3.49 -8.25 -43.58
C PHE A 17 -2.00 -8.00 -43.30
N VAL A 18 -1.09 -8.65 -44.05
CA VAL A 18 0.35 -8.42 -43.89
C VAL A 18 0.74 -7.02 -44.38
N LEU A 19 0.10 -6.52 -45.45
CA LEU A 19 0.36 -5.17 -45.95
C LEU A 19 -0.13 -4.09 -44.98
N THR A 20 -1.28 -4.27 -44.31
CA THR A 20 -1.76 -3.32 -43.28
C THR A 20 -0.91 -3.35 -42.00
N VAL A 21 -0.35 -4.49 -41.64
CA VAL A 21 0.62 -4.60 -40.53
C VAL A 21 1.94 -3.90 -40.87
N LEU A 22 2.43 -4.01 -42.11
CA LEU A 22 3.69 -3.38 -42.53
C LEU A 22 3.55 -1.89 -42.88
N LEU A 23 2.38 -1.42 -43.33
CA LEU A 23 2.15 -0.04 -43.80
C LEU A 23 1.63 0.93 -42.73
N GLY A 24 1.83 0.62 -41.44
CA GLY A 24 2.03 1.68 -40.45
C GLY A 24 0.81 2.29 -39.76
N ILE A 25 -0.13 1.48 -39.27
CA ILE A 25 -1.06 1.90 -38.19
C ILE A 25 -1.13 0.85 -37.06
N GLY A 26 0.00 0.17 -36.80
CA GLY A 26 0.18 -0.74 -35.67
C GLY A 26 1.51 -0.54 -34.91
N GLY A 27 2.30 0.47 -35.29
CA GLY A 27 3.68 0.67 -34.83
C GLY A 27 3.86 1.29 -33.44
N ALA A 28 2.78 1.59 -32.70
CA ALA A 28 2.86 2.18 -31.37
C ALA A 28 2.58 1.21 -30.22
N ALA A 29 2.12 -0.03 -30.47
CA ALA A 29 1.78 -0.96 -29.39
C ALA A 29 2.93 -1.91 -28.99
N ALA A 30 3.96 -2.10 -29.83
CA ALA A 30 5.02 -3.07 -29.57
C ALA A 30 6.23 -2.51 -28.78
N VAL A 31 6.41 -1.18 -28.73
CA VAL A 31 7.52 -0.55 -28.01
C VAL A 31 7.23 -0.40 -26.50
N ALA A 32 5.96 -0.47 -26.09
CA ALA A 32 5.58 -0.40 -24.68
C ALA A 32 5.98 -1.66 -23.88
N LEU A 33 6.27 -2.79 -24.55
CA LEU A 33 6.65 -4.03 -23.86
C LEU A 33 8.11 -4.04 -23.38
N TRP A 34 9.00 -3.26 -24.03
CA TRP A 34 10.42 -3.19 -23.64
C TRP A 34 10.70 -2.14 -22.57
N GLN A 35 9.80 -1.18 -22.35
CA GLN A 35 9.84 -0.29 -21.19
C GLN A 35 9.22 -0.90 -19.92
N GLN A 36 8.57 -2.06 -20.00
CA GLN A 36 8.06 -2.78 -18.84
C GLN A 36 9.15 -3.60 -18.10
N SER A 37 10.42 -3.48 -18.52
CA SER A 37 11.58 -3.96 -17.77
C SER A 37 11.85 -3.15 -16.49
N ALA A 38 11.14 -2.05 -16.27
CA ALA A 38 10.94 -1.44 -14.94
C ALA A 38 9.66 -1.97 -14.26
N THR A 39 9.34 -3.25 -14.44
CA THR A 39 8.59 -3.95 -13.41
C THR A 39 9.55 -3.99 -12.23
N ALA A 40 9.30 -3.14 -11.24
CA ALA A 40 9.84 -3.36 -9.92
C ALA A 40 9.41 -4.77 -9.55
N THR A 41 10.32 -5.75 -9.70
CA THR A 41 10.18 -7.06 -9.12
C THR A 41 10.21 -6.83 -7.63
N MET A 42 9.06 -6.45 -7.07
CA MET A 42 8.78 -6.70 -5.67
C MET A 42 8.76 -8.21 -5.58
N THR A 43 9.91 -8.80 -5.27
CA THR A 43 9.97 -10.12 -4.68
C THR A 43 9.07 -10.06 -3.46
N VAL A 44 7.82 -10.46 -3.62
CA VAL A 44 6.94 -10.82 -2.52
C VAL A 44 7.51 -12.13 -2.02
N SER A 45 8.53 -12.05 -1.16
CA SER A 45 8.82 -13.12 -0.23
C SER A 45 7.58 -13.26 0.63
N ALA A 46 6.70 -14.19 0.24
CA ALA A 46 5.66 -14.68 1.12
C ALA A 46 6.36 -15.43 2.26
N GLY A 47 6.83 -14.68 3.24
CA GLY A 47 7.17 -15.22 4.54
C GLY A 47 5.94 -15.97 5.04
N THR A 48 6.15 -17.14 5.64
CA THR A 48 5.14 -18.11 6.07
C THR A 48 4.26 -17.62 7.24
N ASN A 49 3.90 -16.33 7.27
CA ASN A 49 3.10 -15.70 8.29
C ASN A 49 1.82 -15.16 7.65
N TRP A 50 0.73 -15.91 7.77
CA TRP A 50 -0.61 -15.53 7.29
C TRP A 50 -1.28 -14.44 8.15
N GLY A 51 -0.51 -13.67 8.90
CA GLY A 51 -0.98 -12.61 9.79
C GLY A 51 0.09 -11.53 9.96
N PRO A 52 -0.28 -10.34 10.46
CA PRO A 52 0.67 -9.26 10.66
C PRO A 52 1.75 -9.72 11.66
N LEU A 53 3.02 -9.55 11.30
CA LEU A 53 4.16 -9.84 12.18
C LEU A 53 4.23 -8.87 13.36
N ILE A 54 3.44 -7.79 13.31
CA ILE A 54 3.29 -6.80 14.37
C ILE A 54 1.89 -6.83 14.97
N THR A 55 1.80 -6.66 16.27
CA THR A 55 0.57 -6.46 17.03
C THR A 55 0.54 -5.04 17.57
N LEU A 56 -0.64 -4.43 17.51
CA LEU A 56 -0.88 -3.09 18.02
C LEU A 56 -1.75 -3.18 19.29
N ALA A 57 -1.32 -2.50 20.34
CA ALA A 57 -2.12 -2.31 21.54
C ALA A 57 -2.11 -0.84 21.92
N CYS A 58 -3.27 -0.27 22.23
CA CYS A 58 -3.37 1.15 22.54
C CYS A 58 -3.84 1.35 23.98
N THR A 59 -3.18 2.24 24.70
CA THR A 59 -3.54 2.64 26.07
C THR A 59 -3.76 4.15 26.15
N ASN A 60 -4.80 4.55 26.88
CA ASN A 60 -5.09 5.97 27.11
C ASN A 60 -4.43 6.44 28.40
N SER A 61 -3.92 7.67 28.38
CA SER A 61 -3.57 8.37 29.62
C SER A 61 -4.83 8.69 30.43
N VAL A 62 -4.68 8.85 31.75
CA VAL A 62 -5.77 9.12 32.71
C VAL A 62 -6.63 10.33 32.30
N ASN A 63 -6.02 11.32 31.64
CA ASN A 63 -6.69 12.54 31.19
C ASN A 63 -7.21 12.49 29.74
N GLU A 64 -7.03 11.36 29.05
CA GLU A 64 -7.47 11.12 27.67
C GLU A 64 -6.91 12.13 26.64
N LYS A 65 -5.82 12.82 26.98
CA LYS A 65 -5.09 13.75 26.11
C LYS A 65 -3.97 13.10 25.32
N THR A 66 -3.62 11.88 25.71
CA THR A 66 -2.50 11.13 25.15
C THR A 66 -2.93 9.70 24.96
N ALA A 67 -2.78 9.22 23.73
CA ALA A 67 -2.92 7.82 23.39
C ALA A 67 -1.54 7.23 23.14
N THR A 68 -1.25 6.09 23.74
CA THR A 68 0.03 5.40 23.62
C THR A 68 -0.22 4.12 22.84
N LEU A 69 0.28 4.08 21.61
CA LEU A 69 0.20 2.92 20.73
C LEU A 69 1.48 2.08 20.88
N THR A 70 1.37 0.94 21.53
CA THR A 70 2.46 -0.02 21.68
C THR A 70 2.49 -0.95 20.48
N VAL A 71 3.62 -0.97 19.77
CA VAL A 71 3.92 -1.94 18.72
C VAL A 71 4.74 -3.07 19.31
N SER A 72 4.22 -4.30 19.24
CA SER A 72 4.94 -5.52 19.61
C SER A 72 5.12 -6.41 18.38
N ALA A 73 6.24 -7.12 18.30
CA ALA A 73 6.57 -7.98 17.18
C ALA A 73 7.52 -9.09 17.65
N ALA A 74 7.48 -10.25 17.00
CA ALA A 74 8.39 -11.36 17.33
C ALA A 74 9.84 -11.04 16.91
N GLN A 75 10.00 -10.23 15.87
CA GLN A 75 11.27 -9.67 15.44
C GLN A 75 11.23 -8.15 15.62
N THR A 76 12.35 -7.53 15.95
CA THR A 76 12.41 -6.07 16.13
C THR A 76 12.50 -5.40 14.75
N PRO A 77 11.52 -4.55 14.35
CA PRO A 77 11.60 -3.86 13.07
C PRO A 77 12.69 -2.79 13.09
N THR A 78 13.33 -2.56 11.95
CA THR A 78 14.35 -1.52 11.80
C THR A 78 13.74 -0.14 11.74
N THR A 79 12.57 -0.01 11.11
CA THR A 79 11.84 1.26 10.99
C THR A 79 10.34 1.08 11.21
N LEU A 80 9.73 2.06 11.87
CA LEU A 80 8.29 2.20 12.00
C LEU A 80 7.85 3.50 11.34
N THR A 81 6.88 3.41 10.43
CA THR A 81 6.22 4.57 9.84
C THR A 81 4.71 4.50 10.04
N MET A 82 4.06 5.66 10.07
CA MET A 82 2.62 5.79 10.23
C MET A 82 2.04 6.60 9.07
N ALA A 83 0.91 6.17 8.54
CA ALA A 83 0.13 6.96 7.59
C ALA A 83 -1.31 7.08 8.09
N ALA A 84 -1.89 8.27 8.03
CA ALA A 84 -3.30 8.45 8.33
C ALA A 84 -4.15 8.14 7.09
N ARG A 85 -5.32 7.54 7.35
CA ARG A 85 -6.37 7.37 6.35
C ARG A 85 -7.09 8.70 6.16
N ARG A 86 -7.21 9.12 4.91
CA ARG A 86 -7.92 10.34 4.51
C ARG A 86 -9.42 10.09 4.40
N ALA A 87 -10.20 11.16 4.29
CA ALA A 87 -11.64 11.10 4.09
C ALA A 87 -12.05 10.38 2.79
N ASP A 88 -11.19 10.36 1.77
CA ASP A 88 -11.37 9.60 0.53
C ASP A 88 -11.13 8.08 0.71
N GLY A 89 -10.74 7.64 1.91
CA GLY A 89 -10.48 6.26 2.25
C GLY A 89 -9.08 5.76 1.87
N THR A 90 -8.25 6.60 1.26
CA THR A 90 -6.86 6.28 0.90
C THR A 90 -5.89 6.69 2.01
N TYR A 91 -4.73 6.01 2.08
CA TYR A 91 -3.62 6.45 2.92
C TYR A 91 -2.82 7.51 2.16
N GLY A 92 -2.55 8.63 2.81
CA GLY A 92 -1.72 9.68 2.21
C GLY A 92 -0.31 9.19 1.87
N PRO A 93 0.41 9.83 0.92
CA PRO A 93 1.81 9.54 0.63
C PRO A 93 2.74 9.99 1.76
N THR A 94 2.24 10.84 2.67
CA THR A 94 2.98 11.33 3.82
C THR A 94 3.04 10.24 4.89
N GLU A 95 4.20 9.64 5.02
CA GLU A 95 4.54 8.76 6.12
C GLU A 95 5.19 9.57 7.25
N TYR A 96 4.68 9.40 8.46
CA TYR A 96 5.22 10.00 9.66
C TYR A 96 6.15 8.99 10.35
N PRO A 97 7.38 9.37 10.70
CA PRO A 97 8.27 8.49 11.43
C PRO A 97 7.67 8.21 12.81
N ALA A 98 7.48 6.92 13.13
CA ALA A 98 6.99 6.46 14.43
C ALA A 98 8.13 6.04 15.36
N GLY A 99 9.32 5.79 14.80
CA GLY A 99 10.51 5.39 15.53
C GLY A 99 11.22 4.22 14.87
N THR A 100 12.07 3.55 15.65
CA THR A 100 12.74 2.31 15.29
C THR A 100 12.45 1.25 16.34
N GLY A 101 12.42 -0.02 15.95
CA GLY A 101 12.15 -1.11 16.88
C GLY A 101 10.70 -1.24 17.30
N THR A 102 10.50 -1.97 18.40
CA THR A 102 9.20 -2.11 19.08
C THR A 102 9.13 -1.10 20.22
N GLY A 103 7.94 -0.59 20.51
CA GLY A 103 7.78 0.30 21.64
C GLY A 103 6.52 1.16 21.61
N PRO A 104 6.35 2.00 22.64
CA PRO A 104 5.24 2.94 22.72
C PRO A 104 5.45 4.11 21.77
N ILE A 105 4.48 4.34 20.90
CA ILE A 105 4.33 5.53 20.08
C ILE A 105 3.32 6.43 20.79
N THR A 106 3.78 7.58 21.28
CA THR A 106 2.94 8.54 21.99
C THR A 106 2.28 9.48 21.00
N LEU A 107 0.95 9.50 20.97
CA LEU A 107 0.14 10.38 20.15
C LEU A 107 -0.57 11.42 21.03
N THR A 108 -0.42 12.68 20.67
CA THR A 108 -1.07 13.84 21.29
C THR A 108 -1.75 14.69 20.22
N GLU A 109 -2.52 15.69 20.62
CA GLU A 109 -3.12 16.65 19.69
C GLU A 109 -2.09 17.39 18.82
N LEU A 110 -0.85 17.51 19.31
CA LEU A 110 0.25 18.19 18.63
C LEU A 110 1.07 17.25 17.73
N SER A 111 0.81 15.94 17.77
CA SER A 111 1.50 15.00 16.89
C SER A 111 1.23 15.37 15.43
N PRO A 112 2.26 15.42 14.56
CA PRO A 112 2.09 15.88 13.17
C PRO A 112 1.02 15.14 12.38
N ILE A 113 0.85 13.84 12.64
CA ILE A 113 -0.20 13.01 12.04
C ILE A 113 -1.62 13.43 12.48
N VAL A 114 -1.78 13.88 13.73
CA VAL A 114 -3.05 14.35 14.29
C VAL A 114 -3.37 15.74 13.78
N VAL A 115 -2.39 16.65 13.79
CA VAL A 115 -2.53 18.02 13.27
C VAL A 115 -2.87 18.02 11.78
N ALA A 116 -2.18 17.20 10.98
CA ALA A 116 -2.41 17.13 9.54
C ALA A 116 -3.78 16.52 9.16
N ASN A 117 -4.41 15.80 10.08
CA ASN A 117 -5.71 15.16 9.89
C ASN A 117 -6.72 15.68 10.93
N ALA A 118 -6.59 16.95 11.31
CA ALA A 118 -7.49 17.61 12.23
C ALA A 118 -8.94 17.52 11.71
N GLY A 119 -9.84 16.98 12.53
CA GLY A 119 -11.24 16.77 12.16
C GLY A 119 -11.56 15.36 11.62
N ALA A 120 -10.57 14.49 11.41
CA ALA A 120 -10.82 13.08 11.10
C ALA A 120 -11.21 12.31 12.36
N THR A 121 -12.49 11.96 12.49
CA THR A 121 -13.02 11.17 13.60
C THR A 121 -13.91 10.03 13.10
N PRO A 122 -13.47 8.76 13.20
CA PRO A 122 -12.19 8.29 13.76
C PRO A 122 -10.99 8.60 12.85
N LEU A 123 -9.83 8.84 13.47
CA LEU A 123 -8.53 8.88 12.79
C LEU A 123 -7.98 7.46 12.70
N THR A 124 -8.15 6.81 11.56
CA THR A 124 -7.50 5.52 11.30
C THR A 124 -6.07 5.75 10.84
N VAL A 125 -5.10 5.13 11.50
CA VAL A 125 -3.70 5.13 11.09
C VAL A 125 -3.27 3.72 10.71
N ARG A 126 -2.37 3.65 9.75
CA ARG A 126 -1.68 2.44 9.33
C ARG A 126 -0.24 2.53 9.79
N VAL A 127 0.18 1.58 10.62
CA VAL A 127 1.56 1.40 11.05
C VAL A 127 2.22 0.41 10.11
N THR A 128 3.32 0.84 9.50
CA THR A 128 4.18 0.00 8.66
C THR A 128 5.46 -0.26 9.42
N ALA A 129 5.73 -1.53 9.70
CA ALA A 129 7.00 -1.99 10.25
C ALA A 129 7.84 -2.59 9.12
N THR A 130 9.07 -2.11 8.97
CA THR A 130 10.06 -2.71 8.04
C THR A 130 11.10 -3.45 8.86
N PHE A 131 11.40 -4.69 8.49
CA PHE A 131 12.38 -5.53 9.17
C PHE A 131 13.74 -5.50 8.46
N ALA A 132 14.75 -6.13 9.05
CA ALA A 132 16.11 -6.14 8.50
C ALA A 132 16.23 -6.92 7.19
N ASP A 133 15.36 -7.90 6.98
CA ASP A 133 15.21 -8.68 5.75
C ASP A 133 14.38 -7.97 4.66
N LEU A 134 14.02 -6.70 4.89
CA LEU A 134 13.16 -5.88 4.05
C LEU A 134 11.69 -6.35 4.00
N GLU A 135 11.31 -7.33 4.80
CA GLU A 135 9.90 -7.70 4.96
C GLU A 135 9.14 -6.50 5.58
N LYS A 136 7.90 -6.31 5.13
CA LYS A 136 7.03 -5.25 5.64
C LYS A 136 5.80 -5.87 6.25
N SER A 137 5.51 -5.49 7.49
CA SER A 137 4.25 -5.82 8.14
C SER A 137 3.43 -4.57 8.36
N ILE A 138 2.14 -4.67 8.10
CA ILE A 138 1.20 -3.57 8.17
C ILE A 138 0.13 -3.92 9.17
N ALA A 139 -0.16 -2.99 10.09
CA ALA A 139 -1.28 -3.09 11.01
C ALA A 139 -1.97 -1.73 11.11
N GLU A 140 -3.28 -1.74 11.35
CA GLU A 140 -4.09 -0.54 11.40
C GLU A 140 -4.68 -0.36 12.80
N TRP A 141 -4.78 0.89 13.24
CA TRP A 141 -5.41 1.25 14.50
C TRP A 141 -6.23 2.53 14.34
N SER A 142 -7.37 2.61 15.03
CA SER A 142 -8.22 3.80 14.99
C SER A 142 -8.18 4.56 16.32
N PHE A 143 -8.11 5.88 16.20
CA PHE A 143 -8.13 6.81 17.32
C PHE A 143 -9.35 7.71 17.23
N THR A 144 -9.88 8.11 18.38
CA THR A 144 -10.90 9.14 18.48
C THR A 144 -10.21 10.45 18.86
N ILE A 145 -10.30 11.45 17.98
CA ILE A 145 -9.88 12.83 18.28
C ILE A 145 -11.10 13.60 18.79
N ALA A 146 -11.18 13.88 20.09
CA ALA A 146 -12.26 14.68 20.64
C ALA A 146 -11.83 16.15 20.82
N GLY A 147 -12.81 17.06 20.75
CA GLY A 147 -12.59 18.48 20.99
C GLY A 147 -11.93 18.75 22.36
N GLY A 148 -11.08 19.78 22.42
CA GLY A 148 -10.31 20.12 23.62
C GLY A 148 -9.00 19.33 23.79
N GLY A 149 -8.41 18.85 22.69
CA GLY A 149 -7.08 18.25 22.67
C GLY A 149 -7.01 16.81 23.15
N LYS A 150 -8.13 16.09 23.06
CA LYS A 150 -8.22 14.70 23.52
C LYS A 150 -7.94 13.74 22.37
N VAL A 151 -6.97 12.85 22.55
CA VAL A 151 -6.68 11.75 21.62
C VAL A 151 -6.87 10.46 22.40
N LYS A 152 -7.83 9.63 21.95
CA LYS A 152 -8.20 8.39 22.61
C LYS A 152 -8.01 7.19 21.70
N CYS A 153 -7.58 6.07 22.25
CA CYS A 153 -7.66 4.75 21.63
C CYS A 153 -9.13 4.38 21.43
N THR A 154 -9.49 3.96 20.22
CA THR A 154 -10.77 3.34 19.92
C THR A 154 -10.56 1.82 19.91
N PRO A 155 -11.40 1.02 20.61
CA PRO A 155 -11.36 -0.44 20.50
C PRO A 155 -11.82 -0.94 19.13
#